data_AF-R6JU90-F1
#
_entry.id   AF-R6JU90-F1
#
_cell.length_a   1.000
_cell.length_b   1.000
_cell.length_c   1.000
_cell.angle_alpha   90.00
_cell.angle_beta   90.00
_cell.angle_gamma   90.00
#
_symmetry.space_group_name_H-M   'P 1'
#
loop_
_entity.id
_entity.type
_entity.pdbx_description
1 polymer ?
#
loop_
_entity_poly.entity_id
_entity_poly.type
_entity_poly.pdbx_seq_one_letter_code
_entity_poly.pdbx_strand_id
1 'polypeptide(L)'
;MAKKQKFMKHIMTGISYMIPIVVAGGILGALAKAFGGWDIGSAVAAGATPFSNLNPFTWVGFWWGVNKLSSYAMDFAVAVMTAGAAYSMAGRPGIVPGLIIGYCSAQSKAGFLGGLLMAFIIGNFVNWRFWMIG
;
A
#
# COMPACT_ATOMS: atom_id res chain seq x y z
N MET A 1 -26.91 -4.02 17.03
CA MET A 1 -26.10 -2.87 16.54
C MET A 1 -24.60 -2.97 16.84
N ALA A 2 -24.16 -3.60 17.94
CA ALA A 2 -22.74 -3.64 18.35
C ALA A 2 -21.76 -4.33 17.35
N LYS A 3 -22.17 -5.43 16.67
CA LYS A 3 -21.31 -6.11 15.68
C LYS A 3 -21.00 -5.26 14.45
N LYS A 4 -21.98 -4.49 13.96
CA LYS A 4 -21.83 -3.60 12.80
C LYS A 4 -20.82 -2.48 13.09
N GLN A 5 -20.84 -1.95 14.32
CA GLN A 5 -19.89 -0.94 14.79
C GLN A 5 -18.45 -1.47 14.88
N LYS A 6 -18.25 -2.71 15.38
CA LYS A 6 -16.92 -3.36 15.35
C LYS A 6 -16.41 -3.55 13.92
N PHE A 7 -17.26 -4.06 13.02
CA PHE A 7 -16.90 -4.24 11.61
C PHE A 7 -16.44 -2.93 10.96
N MET A 8 -17.22 -1.86 11.11
CA MET A 8 -16.85 -0.53 10.58
C MET A 8 -15.58 0.01 11.21
N LYS A 9 -15.34 -0.24 12.51
CA LYS A 9 -14.11 0.18 13.19
C LYS A 9 -12.86 -0.45 12.56
N HIS A 10 -12.91 -1.72 12.19
CA HIS A 10 -11.77 -2.41 11.55
C HIS A 10 -11.47 -1.85 10.16
N ILE A 11 -12.51 -1.55 9.38
CA ILE A 11 -12.34 -0.89 8.07
C ILE A 11 -11.76 0.52 8.24
N MET A 12 -12.32 1.32 9.14
CA MET A 12 -11.83 2.67 9.42
C MET A 12 -10.37 2.65 9.87
N THR A 13 -9.96 1.65 10.64
CA THR A 13 -8.56 1.49 11.06
C THR A 13 -7.66 1.24 9.85
N GLY A 14 -8.03 0.32 8.95
CA GLY A 14 -7.28 0.06 7.72
C GLY A 14 -7.18 1.29 6.81
N ILE A 15 -8.28 2.00 6.60
CA ILE A 15 -8.31 3.21 5.78
C ILE A 15 -7.43 4.30 6.39
N SER A 16 -7.49 4.52 7.71
CA SER A 16 -6.65 5.53 8.38
C SER A 16 -5.15 5.27 8.23
N TYR A 17 -4.72 4.00 8.22
CA TYR A 17 -3.31 3.65 7.97
C TYR A 17 -2.89 3.85 6.51
N MET A 18 -3.85 3.80 5.56
CA MET A 18 -3.60 4.02 4.14
C MET A 18 -3.47 5.51 3.78
N ILE A 19 -4.26 6.39 4.40
CA ILE A 19 -4.29 7.84 4.13
C ILE A 19 -2.89 8.47 4.08
N PRO A 20 -2.01 8.34 5.09
CA PRO A 20 -0.71 9.01 5.07
C PRO A 20 0.17 8.55 3.89
N ILE A 21 0.05 7.29 3.46
CA ILE A 21 0.81 6.75 2.33
C ILE A 21 0.33 7.33 1.01
N VAL A 22 -0.99 7.40 0.82
CA VAL A 22 -1.58 7.98 -0.38
C VAL A 22 -1.27 9.47 -0.47
N VAL A 23 -1.36 10.20 0.65
CA VAL A 23 -1.03 11.63 0.69
C VAL A 23 0.46 11.84 0.37
N ALA A 24 1.37 11.09 1.01
CA ALA A 24 2.80 11.19 0.73
C ALA A 24 3.15 10.84 -0.73
N GLY A 25 2.62 9.73 -1.24
CA GLY A 25 2.85 9.29 -2.62
C GLY A 25 2.28 10.29 -3.64
N GLY A 26 1.12 10.87 -3.37
CA GLY A 26 0.48 11.85 -4.27
C GLY A 26 1.28 13.14 -4.36
N ILE A 27 1.74 13.66 -3.21
CA ILE A 27 2.59 14.86 -3.14
C ILE A 27 3.93 14.61 -3.86
N LEU A 28 4.58 13.47 -3.62
CA LEU A 28 5.82 13.11 -4.32
C LEU A 28 5.63 13.03 -5.84
N GLY A 29 4.52 12.46 -6.31
CA GLY A 29 4.20 12.36 -7.73
C GLY A 29 3.93 13.71 -8.37
N ALA A 30 3.23 14.60 -7.65
CA ALA A 30 2.95 15.96 -8.09
C ALA A 30 4.24 16.79 -8.19
N LEU A 31 5.10 16.74 -7.17
CA LEU A 31 6.40 17.43 -7.17
C LEU A 31 7.30 16.92 -8.30
N ALA A 32 7.35 15.60 -8.50
CA ALA A 32 8.13 15.03 -9.59
C ALA A 32 7.72 15.62 -10.95
N LYS A 33 6.44 15.57 -11.30
CA LYS A 33 5.94 16.09 -12.59
C LYS A 33 6.06 17.61 -12.71
N ALA A 34 5.91 18.34 -11.61
CA ALA A 34 6.05 19.80 -11.61
C ALA A 34 7.48 20.25 -11.93
N PHE A 35 8.50 19.57 -11.41
CA PHE A 35 9.90 20.02 -11.53
C PHE A 35 10.73 19.30 -12.60
N GLY A 36 10.40 18.07 -12.99
CA GLY A 36 11.13 17.36 -14.05
C GLY A 36 10.39 17.26 -15.40
N GLY A 37 9.16 17.80 -15.51
CA GLY A 37 8.33 17.77 -16.72
C GLY A 37 7.19 16.74 -16.71
N TRP A 38 6.23 16.92 -17.63
CA TRP A 38 5.04 16.07 -17.72
C TRP A 38 5.37 14.61 -18.11
N ASP A 39 6.43 14.42 -18.90
CA ASP A 39 6.79 13.14 -19.50
C ASP A 39 7.81 12.32 -18.70
N ILE A 40 8.13 12.74 -17.47
CA ILE A 40 9.05 11.98 -16.60
C ILE A 40 8.55 10.55 -16.38
N GLY A 41 7.24 10.35 -16.28
CA GLY A 41 6.68 9.00 -16.08
C GLY A 41 7.06 8.01 -17.19
N SER A 42 7.35 8.53 -18.39
CA SER A 42 7.65 7.80 -19.62
C SER A 42 9.11 7.94 -20.07
N ALA A 43 9.87 8.85 -19.46
CA ALA A 43 11.21 9.26 -19.91
C ALA A 43 12.29 8.15 -19.83
N VAL A 44 12.01 7.00 -19.22
CA VAL A 44 12.97 5.90 -19.07
C VAL A 44 12.27 4.57 -19.30
N ALA A 45 12.95 3.69 -20.04
CA ALA A 45 12.49 2.37 -20.46
C ALA A 45 11.76 1.58 -19.36
N ALA A 46 10.70 0.87 -19.78
CA ALA A 46 9.97 -0.07 -18.93
C ALA A 46 10.93 -1.09 -18.32
N GLY A 47 11.14 -1.02 -17.00
CA GLY A 47 12.03 -1.93 -16.26
C GLY A 47 13.26 -1.29 -15.62
N ALA A 48 13.54 0.00 -15.85
CA ALA A 48 14.56 0.70 -15.07
C ALA A 48 14.11 0.84 -13.61
N THR A 49 15.01 0.55 -12.68
CA THR A 49 14.86 0.93 -11.26
C THR A 49 15.53 2.29 -11.04
N PRO A 50 15.19 3.04 -9.97
CA PRO A 50 15.92 4.24 -9.53
C PRO A 50 17.44 4.06 -9.38
N PHE A 51 17.94 2.82 -9.35
CA PHE A 51 19.31 2.46 -9.01
C PHE A 51 20.08 1.77 -10.13
N SER A 52 19.46 1.38 -11.25
CA SER A 52 20.10 0.50 -12.24
C SER A 52 20.36 1.11 -13.62
N ASN A 53 19.65 2.18 -14.03
CA ASN A 53 19.69 2.64 -15.42
C ASN A 53 19.62 4.17 -15.61
N LEU A 54 19.82 4.94 -14.54
CA LEU A 54 19.73 6.40 -14.60
C LEU A 54 20.70 7.02 -13.62
N ASN A 55 21.42 8.06 -14.03
CA ASN A 55 22.25 8.84 -13.13
C ASN A 55 21.34 9.67 -12.21
N PRO A 56 21.22 9.33 -10.91
CA PRO A 56 20.36 10.07 -9.97
C PRO A 56 20.84 11.50 -9.75
N PHE A 57 22.06 11.83 -10.18
CA PHE A 57 22.65 13.17 -10.11
C PHE A 57 22.24 14.09 -11.27
N THR A 58 21.53 13.58 -12.28
CA THR A 58 20.96 14.43 -13.33
C THR A 58 19.60 14.95 -12.91
N TRP A 59 19.23 16.17 -13.34
CA TRP A 59 17.95 16.80 -12.99
C TRP A 59 16.75 15.89 -13.34
N VAL A 60 16.75 15.35 -14.56
CA VAL A 60 15.71 14.42 -15.02
C VAL A 60 15.76 13.10 -14.24
N GLY A 61 16.95 12.60 -13.92
CA GLY A 61 17.09 11.31 -13.24
C GLY A 61 16.64 11.31 -11.79
N PHE A 62 16.93 12.39 -11.06
CA PHE A 62 16.43 12.60 -9.70
C PHE A 62 14.90 12.61 -9.67
N TRP A 63 14.26 13.46 -10.48
CA TRP A 63 12.80 13.61 -10.49
C TRP A 63 12.09 12.36 -11.00
N TRP A 64 12.72 11.60 -11.89
CA TRP A 64 12.25 10.27 -12.28
C TRP A 64 12.25 9.27 -11.12
N GLY A 65 13.33 9.25 -10.31
CA GLY A 65 13.40 8.44 -9.10
C GLY A 65 12.29 8.81 -8.10
N VAL A 66 12.03 10.09 -7.91
CA VAL A 66 10.92 10.60 -7.08
C VAL A 66 9.56 10.15 -7.64
N ASN A 67 9.36 10.18 -8.96
CA ASN A 67 8.14 9.69 -9.60
C ASN A 67 7.94 8.18 -9.38
N LYS A 68 9.01 7.37 -9.45
CA LYS A 68 8.94 5.94 -9.16
C LYS A 68 8.64 5.64 -7.70
N LEU A 69 9.22 6.39 -6.76
CA LEU A 69 8.88 6.30 -5.34
C LEU A 69 7.41 6.60 -5.08
N SER A 70 6.85 7.60 -5.77
CA SER A 70 5.41 7.89 -5.74
C SER A 70 4.58 6.69 -6.21
N SER A 71 4.96 6.06 -7.33
CA SER A 71 4.30 4.84 -7.83
C SER A 71 4.33 3.70 -6.81
N TYR A 72 5.49 3.43 -6.19
CA TYR A 72 5.60 2.39 -5.18
C TYR A 72 4.75 2.70 -3.94
N ALA A 73 4.71 3.94 -3.48
CA ALA A 73 3.86 4.34 -2.37
C ALA A 73 2.37 4.06 -2.68
N MET A 74 1.93 4.31 -3.91
CA MET A 74 0.55 4.00 -4.34
C MET A 74 0.28 2.50 -4.38
N ASP A 75 1.23 1.68 -4.82
CA ASP A 75 1.08 0.21 -4.80
C ASP A 75 0.99 -0.35 -3.38
N PHE A 76 1.75 0.23 -2.43
CA PHE A 76 1.71 -0.16 -1.03
C PHE A 76 0.47 0.33 -0.27
N ALA A 77 -0.31 1.26 -0.82
CA ALA A 77 -1.49 1.79 -0.15
C ALA A 77 -2.49 0.69 0.23
N VAL A 78 -2.81 -0.22 -0.70
CA VAL A 78 -3.71 -1.35 -0.46
C VAL A 78 -3.08 -2.34 0.51
N ALA A 79 -1.78 -2.60 0.39
CA ALA A 79 -1.06 -3.51 1.28
C ALA A 79 -1.12 -3.06 2.75
N VAL A 80 -0.90 -1.76 3.00
CA VAL A 80 -0.94 -1.19 4.35
C VAL A 80 -2.37 -1.08 4.87
N MET A 81 -3.34 -0.79 4.00
CA MET A 81 -4.75 -0.85 4.39
C MET A 81 -5.13 -2.25 4.89
N THR A 82 -4.81 -3.30 4.12
CA THR A 82 -5.11 -4.69 4.47
C THR A 82 -4.41 -5.09 5.76
N ALA A 83 -3.14 -4.73 5.92
CA ALA A 83 -2.39 -4.95 7.16
C ALA A 83 -3.02 -4.22 8.36
N GLY A 84 -3.44 -2.97 8.20
CA GLY A 84 -4.07 -2.17 9.25
C GLY A 84 -5.45 -2.72 9.67
N ALA A 85 -6.25 -3.16 8.70
CA ALA A 85 -7.54 -3.80 8.98
C ALA A 85 -7.34 -5.17 9.66
N ALA A 86 -6.42 -6.01 9.17
CA ALA A 86 -6.09 -7.29 9.80
C ALA A 86 -5.53 -7.12 11.22
N TYR A 87 -4.67 -6.11 11.44
CA TYR A 87 -4.16 -5.74 12.75
C TYR A 87 -5.27 -5.36 13.74
N SER A 88 -6.27 -4.61 13.28
CA SER A 88 -7.41 -4.21 14.10
C SER A 88 -8.22 -5.42 14.61
N MET A 89 -8.19 -6.56 13.91
CA MET A 89 -8.90 -7.80 14.27
C MET A 89 -8.06 -8.79 15.06
N ALA A 90 -6.82 -9.04 14.64
CA ALA A 90 -5.98 -10.11 15.15
C ALA A 90 -4.69 -9.63 15.86
N GLY A 91 -4.49 -8.31 15.97
CA GLY A 91 -3.29 -7.73 16.57
C GLY A 91 -2.03 -7.91 15.70
N ARG A 92 -0.86 -7.88 16.34
CA ARG A 92 0.46 -7.95 15.67
C ARG A 92 0.62 -9.13 14.69
N PRO A 93 0.11 -10.35 14.99
CA PRO A 93 0.25 -11.49 14.07
C PRO A 93 -0.47 -11.30 12.72
N GLY A 94 -1.46 -10.40 12.63
CA GLY A 94 -2.19 -10.12 11.39
C GLY A 94 -1.46 -9.20 10.40
N ILE A 95 -0.38 -8.53 10.82
CA ILE A 95 0.29 -7.50 10.01
C ILE A 95 0.96 -8.09 8.77
N VAL A 96 1.83 -9.10 8.96
CA VAL A 96 2.61 -9.73 7.88
C VAL A 96 1.71 -10.38 6.82
N PRO A 97 0.74 -11.27 7.17
CA PRO A 97 -0.14 -11.85 6.16
C PRO A 97 -1.01 -10.79 5.48
N GLY A 98 -1.44 -9.77 6.22
CA GLY A 98 -2.20 -8.64 5.68
C GLY A 98 -1.42 -7.85 4.62
N LEU A 99 -0.14 -7.59 4.88
CA LEU A 99 0.72 -6.86 3.95
C LEU A 99 0.96 -7.65 2.65
N ILE A 100 1.32 -8.93 2.76
CA ILE A 100 1.63 -9.80 1.61
C ILE A 100 0.39 -9.97 0.72
N ILE A 101 -0.74 -10.30 1.32
CA ILE A 101 -1.98 -10.54 0.58
C ILE A 101 -2.55 -9.24 0.02
N GLY A 102 -2.44 -8.13 0.77
CA GLY A 102 -2.85 -6.82 0.28
C GLY A 102 -2.01 -6.37 -0.91
N TYR A 103 -0.69 -6.62 -0.91
CA TYR A 103 0.17 -6.37 -2.07
C TYR A 103 -0.22 -7.25 -3.26
N CYS A 104 -0.48 -8.54 -3.05
CA CYS A 104 -0.94 -9.45 -4.10
C CYS A 104 -2.30 -9.00 -4.69
N SER A 105 -3.18 -8.44 -3.86
CA SER A 105 -4.48 -7.89 -4.28
C SER A 105 -4.33 -6.65 -5.16
N ALA A 106 -3.34 -5.80 -4.88
CA ALA A 106 -3.00 -4.65 -5.71
C ALA A 106 -2.51 -5.08 -7.10
N GLN A 107 -1.71 -6.14 -7.18
CA GLN A 107 -1.19 -6.68 -8.44
C GLN A 107 -2.27 -7.43 -9.25
N SER A 108 -3.20 -8.11 -8.59
CA SER A 108 -4.22 -8.97 -9.23
C SER A 108 -5.43 -8.22 -9.80
N LYS A 109 -5.36 -6.88 -9.98
CA LYS A 109 -6.49 -5.99 -10.36
C LYS A 109 -7.71 -6.01 -9.43
N ALA A 110 -7.69 -6.79 -8.35
CA ALA A 110 -8.72 -6.81 -7.32
C ALA A 110 -8.70 -5.52 -6.46
N GLY A 111 -7.51 -4.88 -6.37
CA GLY A 111 -7.33 -3.56 -5.80
C GLY A 111 -7.81 -3.45 -4.35
N PHE A 112 -8.39 -2.29 -4.03
CA PHE A 112 -8.90 -1.97 -2.70
C PHE A 112 -9.93 -2.99 -2.19
N LEU A 113 -10.89 -3.40 -3.04
CA LEU A 113 -11.98 -4.28 -2.62
C LEU A 113 -11.45 -5.69 -2.29
N GLY A 114 -10.52 -6.21 -3.09
CA GLY A 114 -9.85 -7.48 -2.82
C GLY A 114 -9.03 -7.43 -1.53
N GLY A 115 -8.27 -6.35 -1.32
CA GLY A 115 -7.52 -6.14 -0.09
C GLY A 115 -8.40 -6.05 1.16
N LEU A 116 -9.57 -5.43 1.05
CA LEU A 116 -10.52 -5.32 2.16
C LEU A 116 -11.14 -6.68 2.52
N LEU A 117 -11.58 -7.45 1.51
CA LEU A 117 -12.10 -8.81 1.70
C LEU A 117 -11.07 -9.73 2.37
N MET A 118 -9.84 -9.72 1.86
CA MET A 118 -8.78 -10.55 2.41
C MET A 118 -8.38 -10.12 3.83
N ALA A 119 -8.46 -8.83 4.18
CA ALA A 119 -8.21 -8.39 5.56
C ALA A 119 -9.12 -9.09 6.56
N PHE A 120 -10.41 -9.28 6.24
CA PHE A 120 -11.36 -9.99 7.09
C PHE A 120 -11.09 -11.48 7.16
N ILE A 121 -10.70 -12.11 6.05
CA ILE A 121 -10.33 -13.53 6.02
C ILE A 121 -9.12 -13.78 6.92
N ILE A 122 -8.07 -12.96 6.77
CA ILE A 122 -6.84 -13.03 7.56
C ILE A 122 -7.13 -12.76 9.03
N GLY A 123 -7.88 -11.69 9.33
CA GLY A 123 -8.23 -11.30 10.70
C GLY A 123 -8.94 -12.43 11.45
N ASN A 124 -9.92 -13.09 10.82
CA ASN A 124 -10.61 -14.23 11.42
C ASN A 124 -9.72 -15.47 11.53
N PHE A 125 -8.94 -15.79 10.51
CA PHE A 125 -8.06 -16.95 10.50
C PHE A 125 -6.96 -16.88 11.57
N VAL A 126 -6.33 -15.71 11.72
CA VAL A 126 -5.29 -15.49 12.72
C VAL A 126 -5.86 -15.52 14.13
N ASN A 127 -7.03 -14.91 14.36
CA ASN A 127 -7.70 -14.97 15.65
C ASN A 127 -8.09 -16.42 16.03
N TRP A 128 -8.51 -17.22 15.06
CA TRP A 128 -8.80 -18.64 15.27
C TRP A 128 -7.55 -19.44 15.64
N ARG A 129 -6.42 -19.21 14.94
CA ARG A 129 -5.15 -19.91 15.23
C ARG A 129 -4.58 -19.49 16.59
N PHE A 130 -4.72 -18.23 16.98
CA PHE A 130 -4.27 -17.75 18.28
C PHE A 130 -5.05 -18.39 19.43
N TRP A 131 -6.36 -18.61 19.27
CA TRP A 131 -7.18 -19.30 20.27
C TRP A 131 -6.83 -20.78 20.46
N MET A 132 -6.24 -21.45 19.46
CA MET A 132 -5.83 -22.86 19.56
C MET A 132 -4.47 -23.09 20.21
N ILE A 133 -3.67 -22.03 20.41
CA ILE A 133 -2.30 -22.14 20.94
C ILE A 133 -2.24 -21.69 22.42
N GLY A 134 -3.33 -21.11 22.95
CA GLY A 134 -3.44 -20.60 24.32
C GLY A 134 -4.16 -21.55 25.27
#